data_AF-A0A1Q2LFP8-F1
#
_entry.id   AF-A0A1Q2LFP8-F1
#
_cell.length_a   1.000
_cell.length_b   1.000
_cell.length_c   1.000
_cell.angle_alpha   90.00
_cell.angle_beta   90.00
_cell.angle_gamma   90.00
#
_symmetry.space_group_name_H-M   'P 1'
#
loop_
_entity.id
_entity.type
_entity.pdbx_description
1 polymer ?
#
loop_
_entity_poly.entity_id
_entity_poly.type
_entity_poly.pdbx_seq_one_letter_code
_entity_poly.pdbx_strand_id
1 'polypeptide(L)' 'MRLQGNRVRHTTLWNGGNFVDVEMNKEVDISLYLFGYDYLNDSNKSYPHIAQFYFWEIAR' A
#
# COMPACT_ATOMS: atom_id res chain seq x y z
N MET A 1 -1.20 -22.14 -7.43
CA MET A 1 -2.24 -21.19 -7.89
C MET A 1 -1.54 -20.07 -8.64
N ARG A 2 -1.68 -19.98 -9.97
CA ARG A 2 -1.04 -18.91 -10.75
C ARG A 2 -1.96 -17.69 -10.75
N LEU A 3 -1.57 -16.63 -10.05
CA LEU A 3 -2.19 -15.29 -10.12
C LEU A 3 -1.91 -14.57 -11.47
N GLN A 4 -1.61 -15.32 -12.54
CA GLN A 4 -1.26 -14.75 -13.83
C GLN A 4 -2.50 -14.07 -14.42
N GLY A 5 -2.53 -12.74 -14.38
CA GLY A 5 -3.57 -11.90 -14.97
C GLY A 5 -4.49 -11.19 -13.97
N ASN A 6 -4.42 -11.51 -12.67
CA ASN A 6 -5.24 -10.80 -11.68
C ASN A 6 -4.64 -9.43 -11.35
N ARG A 7 -5.39 -8.37 -11.67
CA ARG A 7 -5.04 -7.01 -11.27
C ARG A 7 -5.42 -6.80 -9.81
N VAL A 8 -4.44 -6.87 -8.91
CA VAL A 8 -4.64 -6.55 -7.50
C VAL A 8 -4.86 -5.05 -7.37
N ARG A 9 -5.92 -4.68 -6.64
CA ARG A 9 -6.19 -3.29 -6.24
C ARG A 9 -6.11 -3.23 -4.73
N HIS A 10 -5.41 -2.23 -4.23
CA HIS A 10 -5.30 -1.93 -2.81
C HIS A 10 -5.84 -0.52 -2.58
N THR A 11 -6.60 -0.33 -1.50
CA THR A 11 -7.18 0.96 -1.14
C THR A 11 -6.82 1.24 0.30
N THR A 12 -6.29 2.43 0.55
CA THR A 12 -5.90 2.91 1.87
C THR A 12 -6.18 4.41 1.95
N LEU A 13 -6.20 4.95 3.17
CA LEU A 13 -6.31 6.38 3.40
C LEU A 13 -4.93 7.03 3.30
N TRP A 14 -4.90 8.27 2.81
CA TRP A 14 -3.70 9.10 2.77
C TRP A 14 -3.86 10.24 3.77
N ASN A 15 -2.88 10.43 4.67
CA ASN A 15 -2.93 11.46 5.70
C ASN A 15 -2.15 12.74 5.34
N GLY A 16 -1.69 12.88 4.09
CA GLY A 16 -0.87 14.01 3.62
C GLY A 16 0.63 13.74 3.63
N GLY A 17 1.12 12.85 4.50
CA GLY A 17 2.53 12.48 4.59
C GLY A 17 2.82 11.02 4.22
N ASN A 18 1.91 10.10 4.56
CA ASN A 18 2.04 8.68 4.24
C ASN A 18 0.67 7.97 4.12
N PHE A 19 0.68 6.72 3.66
CA PHE A 19 -0.48 5.83 3.69
C PHE A 19 -0.72 5.33 5.13
N VAL A 20 -1.97 5.36 5.58
CA VAL A 20 -2.32 5.07 6.97
C VAL A 20 -1.97 3.64 7.38
N ASP A 21 -2.21 2.68 6.50
CA ASP A 21 -1.87 1.26 6.69
C ASP A 21 -0.36 0.99 6.77
N VAL A 22 0.47 1.79 6.09
CA VAL A 22 1.93 1.73 6.24
C VAL A 22 2.34 2.18 7.64
N GLU A 23 1.72 3.25 8.14
CA GLU A 23 1.96 3.76 9.49
C GLU A 23 1.50 2.77 10.57
N MET A 24 0.38 2.06 10.34
CA MET A 24 -0.10 1.01 11.26
C MET A 24 0.93 -0.09 11.48
N ASN A 25 1.80 -0.40 10.52
CA ASN A 25 2.88 -1.37 10.75
C ASN A 25 3.83 -0.95 11.89
N LYS A 26 3.98 0.34 12.17
CA LYS A 26 4.84 0.84 13.26
C LYS A 26 4.23 0.60 14.64
N GLU A 27 2.92 0.39 14.71
CA GLU A 27 2.20 0.15 15.96
C GLU A 27 2.29 -1.31 16.41
N VAL A 28 2.88 -2.19 15.59
CA VAL A 28 2.85 -3.64 15.81
C VAL A 28 4.26 -4.19 15.68
N ASP A 29 4.72 -4.90 16.71
CA ASP A 29 6.06 -5.51 16.76
C ASP A 29 6.08 -6.84 16.00
N ILE A 30 5.97 -6.75 14.67
CA ILE A 30 6.01 -7.89 13.75
C ILE A 30 6.94 -7.55 12.58
N SER A 31 7.79 -8.51 12.22
CA SER A 31 8.79 -8.36 11.15
C SER A 31 8.22 -8.32 9.73
N LEU A 32 6.90 -8.50 9.59
CA LEU A 32 6.19 -8.48 8.32
C LEU A 32 5.30 -7.23 8.25
N TYR A 33 5.40 -6.51 7.13
CA TYR A 33 4.48 -5.44 6.74
C TYR A 33 3.09 -6.02 6.50
N LEU A 34 2.31 -6.14 7.57
CA LEU A 34 1.05 -6.87 7.58
C LEU A 34 -0.12 -6.02 7.09
N PHE A 35 -0.07 -4.70 7.34
CA PHE A 35 -1.21 -3.81 7.13
C PHE A 35 -1.09 -3.04 5.82
N GLY A 36 0.07 -2.45 5.55
CA GLY A 36 0.33 -1.66 4.36
C GLY A 36 1.74 -1.83 3.85
N TYR A 37 1.96 -1.44 2.60
CA TYR A 37 3.26 -1.53 1.94
C TYR A 37 3.77 -0.15 1.55
N ASP A 38 5.08 0.10 1.59
CA ASP A 38 5.62 1.34 1.02
C ASP A 38 5.56 1.27 -0.52
N TYR A 39 4.41 1.67 -1.05
CA TYR A 39 4.10 1.68 -2.47
C TYR A 39 5.00 2.60 -3.29
N LEU A 40 5.64 3.60 -2.67
CA LEU A 40 6.41 4.62 -3.37
C LEU A 40 7.91 4.35 -3.34
N ASN A 41 8.43 3.84 -2.22
CA ASN A 41 9.88 3.73 -1.99
C ASN A 41 10.41 2.29 -1.94
N ASP A 42 9.57 1.27 -2.14
CA ASP A 42 10.05 -0.09 -2.24
C ASP A 42 10.97 -0.28 -3.47
N SER A 43 12.26 -0.44 -3.18
CA SER A 43 13.31 -0.66 -4.18
C SER A 43 13.18 -2.00 -4.88
N ASN A 44 12.57 -2.98 -4.21
CA ASN A 44 12.52 -4.36 -4.67
C ASN A 44 11.31 -4.60 -5.60
N LYS A 45 10.33 -3.68 -5.63
CA LYS A 45 9.08 -3.73 -6.42
C LYS A 45 8.44 -5.12 -6.39
N SER A 46 8.55 -5.80 -5.25
CA SER A 46 8.28 -7.24 -5.11
C SER A 46 6.78 -7.55 -5.21
N TYR A 47 5.94 -6.54 -5.10
CA TYR A 47 4.48 -6.60 -5.17
C TYR A 47 3.98 -5.66 -6.28
N PRO A 48 2.85 -6.01 -6.94
CA PRO A 48 2.67 -5.84 -8.38
C PRO A 48 2.96 -4.42 -8.84
N HIS A 49 3.70 -4.31 -9.94
CA HIS A 49 3.99 -3.06 -10.64
C HIS A 49 2.79 -2.10 -10.56
N ILE A 50 2.92 -1.08 -9.71
CA ILE A 50 1.86 -0.11 -9.52
C ILE A 50 1.80 0.71 -10.79
N ALA A 51 0.82 0.41 -11.63
CA ALA A 51 0.66 1.09 -12.90
C ALA A 51 -0.05 2.44 -12.75
N GLN A 52 -0.87 2.61 -11.69
CA GLN A 52 -1.79 3.74 -11.54
C GLN A 52 -2.09 4.03 -10.07
N PHE A 53 -2.17 5.31 -9.71
CA PHE A 53 -2.69 5.81 -8.44
C PHE A 53 -3.95 6.63 -8.68
N TYR A 54 -4.89 6.54 -7.76
CA TYR A 54 -6.12 7.31 -7.76
C TYR A 54 -6.33 7.88 -6.35
N PHE A 55 -6.65 9.17 -6.27
CA PHE A 55 -6.89 9.86 -5.00
C PHE A 55 -8.29 10.45 -5.01
N TRP A 56 -9.01 10.25 -3.91
CA TRP A 56 -10.27 10.93 -3.62
C TRP A 56 -10.07 11.76 -2.37
N GLU A 57 -10.19 13.07 -2.51
CA GLU A 57 -10.22 13.96 -1.37
C GLU A 57 -11.54 13.76 -0.62
N ILE A 58 -11.44 13.54 0.69
CA ILE A 58 -12.62 13.44 1.55
C ILE A 58 -13.07 14.87 1.86
N ALA A 59 -14.13 15.32 1.18
CA ALA A 59 -14.75 16.61 1.43
C ALA A 59 -15.27 16.69 2.87
N ARG A 60 -14.94 17.79 3.55
CA ARG A 60 -15.39 18.10 4.92
C ARG A 60 -16.80 18.66 4.94
#